data_AF-A0AAU5L691-F1
#
_entry.id   AF-A0AAU5L691-F1
#
_cell.length_a   1.000
_cell.length_b   1.000
_cell.length_c   1.000
_cell.angle_alpha   90.00
_cell.angle_beta   90.00
_cell.angle_gamma   90.00
#
_symmetry.space_group_name_H-M   'P 1'
#
loop_
_entity.id
_entity.type
_entity.pdbx_description
1 polymer ?
#
loop_
_entity_poly.entity_id
_entity_poly.type
_entity_poly.pdbx_seq_one_letter_code
_entity_poly.pdbx_strand_id
1 'polypeptide(L)'
;MAENFAERPAPESVRLIDFEEAKAVPGIVPGTFILVVNGTKPYLNMTVRLSPRVYIAQPEYWGIEVVGSLSGIGLPATAPYTESLPLDGITGSKGIEVIGAYRTERIDLP
;
A
#
# COMPACT_ATOMS: atom_id res chain seq x y z
N MET A 1 0.81 -13.39 23.88
CA MET A 1 -0.11 -12.49 23.14
C MET A 1 -0.25 -12.79 21.65
N ALA A 2 0.68 -13.52 21.01
CA ALA A 2 0.51 -14.01 19.63
C ALA A 2 -0.26 -15.35 19.54
N GLU A 3 -0.41 -16.04 20.66
CA GLU A 3 -1.16 -17.30 20.76
C GLU A 3 -2.63 -17.04 20.32
N ASN A 4 -3.10 -17.84 19.36
CA ASN A 4 -4.45 -17.83 18.77
C ASN A 4 -4.77 -16.67 17.80
N PHE A 5 -3.79 -15.86 17.36
CA PHE A 5 -4.05 -14.84 16.33
C PHE A 5 -4.62 -15.46 15.03
N ALA A 6 -4.07 -16.61 14.63
CA ALA A 6 -4.49 -17.33 13.42
C ALA A 6 -5.90 -17.94 13.52
N GLU A 7 -6.46 -18.06 14.73
CA GLU A 7 -7.79 -18.64 14.96
C GLU A 7 -8.91 -17.58 14.92
N ARG A 8 -8.54 -16.30 14.86
CA ARG A 8 -9.51 -15.20 14.79
C ARG A 8 -10.12 -15.12 13.39
N PRO A 9 -11.39 -14.69 13.27
CA PRO A 9 -11.99 -14.48 11.96
C PRO A 9 -11.19 -13.45 11.17
N ALA A 10 -11.02 -13.71 9.87
CA ALA A 10 -10.46 -12.73 8.96
C ALA A 10 -11.37 -11.50 8.90
N PRO A 11 -10.82 -10.29 8.69
CA PRO A 11 -11.63 -9.10 8.44
C PRO A 11 -12.57 -9.33 7.26
N GLU A 12 -13.77 -8.75 7.36
CA GLU A 12 -14.74 -8.74 6.26
C GLU A 12 -14.12 -7.96 5.08
N SER A 13 -13.85 -8.67 3.97
CA SER A 13 -13.48 -8.11 2.66
C SER A 13 -12.25 -7.18 2.60
N VAL A 14 -11.06 -7.78 2.65
CA VAL A 14 -9.77 -7.11 2.33
C VAL A 14 -9.24 -7.61 0.99
N ARG A 15 -8.91 -6.71 0.06
CA ARG A 15 -8.38 -7.03 -1.28
C ARG A 15 -7.35 -6.01 -1.72
N LEU A 16 -6.46 -6.41 -2.63
CA LEU A 16 -5.68 -5.45 -3.40
C LEU A 16 -6.64 -4.63 -4.27
N ILE A 17 -6.34 -3.35 -4.44
CA ILE A 17 -7.03 -2.48 -5.39
C ILE A 17 -5.98 -1.81 -6.27
N ASP A 18 -6.37 -1.40 -7.47
CA ASP A 18 -5.47 -0.64 -8.33
C ASP A 18 -5.37 0.83 -7.91
N PHE A 19 -4.31 1.44 -8.44
CA PHE A 19 -3.99 2.85 -8.31
C PHE A 19 -3.82 3.46 -9.71
N GLU A 20 -3.98 4.77 -9.77
CA GLU A 20 -3.81 5.54 -11.00
C GLU A 20 -2.37 6.03 -11.12
N GLU A 21 -1.82 6.56 -10.02
CA GLU A 21 -0.49 7.16 -9.96
C GLU A 21 0.22 6.81 -8.65
N ALA A 22 1.52 6.52 -8.74
CA ALA A 22 2.41 6.36 -7.59
C ALA A 22 3.67 7.21 -7.78
N LYS A 23 4.08 7.94 -6.74
CA LYS A 23 5.28 8.80 -6.78
C LYS A 23 6.04 8.71 -5.47
N ALA A 24 7.36 8.62 -5.56
CA ALA A 24 8.24 8.87 -4.42
C ALA A 24 8.65 10.35 -4.43
N VAL A 25 8.34 11.07 -3.36
CA VAL A 25 8.73 12.48 -3.17
C VAL A 25 9.76 12.60 -2.05
N PRO A 26 10.71 13.54 -2.13
CA PRO A 26 11.66 13.77 -1.03
C PRO A 26 10.94 14.12 0.27
N GLY A 27 11.38 13.50 1.37
CA GLY A 27 10.93 13.84 2.72
C GLY A 27 11.60 15.11 3.25
N ILE A 28 11.22 15.50 4.47
CA ILE A 28 11.78 16.68 5.15
C ILE A 28 13.25 16.43 5.53
N VAL A 29 13.61 15.18 5.84
CA VAL A 29 14.98 14.78 6.15
C VAL A 29 15.71 14.40 4.86
N PRO A 30 16.92 14.93 4.59
CA PRO A 30 17.69 14.57 3.41
C PRO A 30 17.90 13.05 3.28
N GLY A 31 17.68 12.53 2.07
CA GLY A 31 17.81 11.09 1.79
C GLY A 31 16.60 10.25 2.20
N THR A 32 15.55 10.85 2.76
CA THR A 32 14.27 10.18 3.05
C THR A 32 13.28 10.42 1.92
N PHE A 33 12.36 9.48 1.73
CA PHE A 33 11.33 9.54 0.69
C PHE A 33 9.97 9.20 1.27
N ILE A 34 8.93 9.81 0.72
CA ILE A 34 7.54 9.50 1.02
C ILE A 34 6.91 8.99 -0.27
N LEU A 35 6.37 7.78 -0.23
CA LEU A 35 5.51 7.29 -1.29
C LEU A 35 4.14 7.96 -1.16
N VAL A 36 3.64 8.52 -2.25
CA VAL A 36 2.27 9.04 -2.41
C VAL A 36 1.59 8.25 -3.51
N VAL A 37 0.43 7.67 -3.22
CA VAL A 37 -0.36 6.88 -4.17
C VAL A 37 -1.76 7.45 -4.28
N ASN A 38 -2.20 7.68 -5.51
CA ASN A 38 -3.53 8.20 -5.83
C ASN A 38 -4.32 7.18 -6.65
N GLY A 39 -5.62 7.15 -6.46
CA GLY A 39 -6.52 6.39 -7.31
C GLY A 39 -7.98 6.58 -6.94
N THR A 40 -8.83 5.73 -7.49
CA THR A 40 -10.27 5.72 -7.24
C THR A 40 -10.68 4.44 -6.52
N LYS A 41 -11.33 4.56 -5.35
CA LYS A 41 -11.89 3.43 -4.63
C LYS A 41 -13.33 3.14 -5.13
N PRO A 42 -13.72 1.86 -5.29
CA PRO A 42 -15.03 1.47 -5.83
C PRO A 42 -16.21 1.68 -4.88
N TYR A 43 -15.96 1.88 -3.58
CA TYR A 43 -16.99 2.09 -2.56
C TYR A 43 -16.64 3.26 -1.64
N LEU A 44 -17.64 4.08 -1.28
CA LEU A 44 -17.43 5.25 -0.42
C LEU A 44 -16.87 4.88 0.97
N ASN A 45 -17.36 3.78 1.54
CA ASN A 45 -16.96 3.26 2.85
C ASN A 45 -15.73 2.35 2.80
N MET A 46 -15.06 2.21 1.66
CA MET A 46 -13.79 1.50 1.60
C MET A 46 -12.68 2.38 2.18
N THR A 47 -11.83 1.79 3.02
CA THR A 47 -10.57 2.39 3.47
C THR A 47 -9.43 1.82 2.62
N VAL A 48 -8.54 2.68 2.17
CA VAL A 48 -7.33 2.29 1.44
C VAL A 48 -6.13 2.47 2.35
N ARG A 49 -5.13 1.59 2.25
CA ARG A 49 -3.84 1.75 2.92
C ARG A 49 -2.71 1.21 2.06
N LEU A 50 -1.51 1.72 2.31
CA LEU A 50 -0.26 1.18 1.77
C LEU A 50 0.31 0.18 2.78
N SER A 51 0.55 -1.05 2.32
CA SER A 51 0.97 -2.17 3.16
C SER A 51 2.31 -2.73 2.66
N PRO A 52 3.44 -2.36 3.27
CA PRO A 52 4.74 -2.95 2.95
C PRO A 52 4.71 -4.46 3.21
N ARG A 53 5.27 -5.23 2.28
CA ARG A 53 5.57 -6.63 2.54
C ARG A 53 6.70 -6.74 3.56
N VAL A 54 6.69 -7.84 4.30
CA VAL A 54 7.75 -8.17 5.25
C VAL A 54 8.70 -9.14 4.57
N TYR A 55 9.99 -8.80 4.56
CA TYR A 55 11.05 -9.62 3.99
C TYR A 55 12.08 -10.00 5.07
N ILE A 56 12.67 -11.19 4.94
CA ILE A 56 13.76 -11.64 5.81
C ILE A 56 15.10 -10.99 5.39
N ALA A 57 15.23 -10.65 4.11
CA ALA A 57 16.40 -9.98 3.53
C ALA A 57 15.94 -8.89 2.56
N GLN A 58 16.76 -7.84 2.41
CA GLN A 58 16.43 -6.70 1.54
C GLN A 58 16.29 -7.15 0.07
N PRO A 59 15.15 -6.90 -0.60
CA PRO A 59 14.96 -7.19 -2.02
C PRO A 59 15.55 -6.09 -2.90
N GLU A 60 15.56 -6.30 -4.23
CA GLU A 60 15.88 -5.22 -5.18
C GLU A 60 14.86 -4.08 -5.12
N TYR A 61 13.58 -4.43 -5.13
CA TYR A 61 12.47 -3.51 -4.96
C TYR A 61 11.62 -3.97 -3.78
N TRP A 62 11.38 -3.08 -2.83
CA TRP A 62 10.51 -3.40 -1.70
C TRP A 62 9.04 -3.35 -2.14
N GLY A 63 8.33 -4.46 -2.04
CA GLY A 63 6.92 -4.54 -2.42
C GLY A 63 6.02 -3.81 -1.43
N ILE A 64 5.17 -2.91 -1.91
CA ILE A 64 4.18 -2.16 -1.16
C ILE A 64 2.82 -2.37 -1.81
N GLU A 65 1.91 -3.03 -1.09
CA GLU A 65 0.58 -3.37 -1.58
C GLU A 65 -0.42 -2.25 -1.33
N VAL A 66 -1.24 -1.93 -2.34
CA VAL A 66 -2.37 -1.02 -2.19
C VAL A 66 -3.60 -1.82 -1.77
N VAL A 67 -3.97 -1.73 -0.50
CA VAL A 67 -4.97 -2.59 0.13
C VAL A 67 -6.26 -1.81 0.39
N GLY A 68 -7.36 -2.25 -0.21
CA GLY A 68 -8.71 -1.84 0.11
C GLY A 68 -9.33 -2.74 1.18
N SER A 69 -9.95 -2.16 2.20
CA SER A 69 -10.74 -2.85 3.22
C SER A 69 -12.17 -2.32 3.22
N LEU A 70 -13.14 -3.21 3.05
CA LEU A 70 -14.55 -2.87 2.97
C LEU A 70 -15.29 -3.42 4.19
N SER A 71 -15.66 -2.53 5.12
CA SER A 71 -16.47 -2.88 6.28
C SER A 71 -17.95 -2.93 5.93
N GLY A 72 -18.59 -4.09 6.12
CA GLY A 72 -20.01 -4.30 5.86
C GLY A 72 -20.38 -4.27 4.37
N ILE A 73 -21.55 -3.72 4.06
CA ILE A 73 -22.05 -3.63 2.67
C ILE A 73 -21.35 -2.47 1.95
N GLY A 74 -20.97 -2.70 0.69
CA GLY A 74 -20.40 -1.66 -0.18
C GLY A 74 -21.42 -0.59 -0.53
N LEU A 75 -21.14 0.67 -0.15
CA LEU A 75 -21.92 1.81 -0.60
C LEU A 75 -21.59 2.10 -2.08
N PRO A 76 -22.54 1.90 -3.03
CA PRO A 76 -22.25 1.85 -4.45
C PRO A 76 -22.00 3.24 -5.04
N ALA A 77 -20.81 3.77 -4.81
CA ALA A 77 -20.31 5.00 -5.40
C ALA A 77 -18.78 5.03 -5.29
N THR A 78 -18.14 5.59 -6.30
CA THR A 78 -16.68 5.77 -6.34
C THR A 78 -16.26 7.04 -5.60
N ALA A 79 -15.03 7.03 -5.08
CA ALA A 79 -14.41 8.22 -4.49
C ALA A 79 -12.90 8.21 -4.77
N PRO A 80 -12.24 9.37 -4.89
CA PRO A 80 -10.79 9.42 -4.95
C PRO A 80 -10.19 9.04 -3.58
N TYR A 81 -8.96 8.54 -3.59
CA TYR A 81 -8.12 8.39 -2.41
C TYR A 81 -6.70 8.89 -2.68
N THR A 82 -6.04 9.32 -1.61
CA THR A 82 -4.61 9.64 -1.60
C THR A 82 -4.05 9.07 -0.32
N GLU A 83 -3.12 8.12 -0.45
CA GLU A 83 -2.42 7.52 0.68
C GLU A 83 -0.94 7.88 0.61
N SER A 84 -0.32 8.05 1.79
CA SER A 84 1.09 8.37 1.90
C SER A 84 1.80 7.46 2.91
N LEU A 85 3.06 7.13 2.62
CA LEU A 85 3.85 6.21 3.43
C LEU A 85 5.33 6.64 3.41
N PRO A 86 5.92 7.00 4.56
CA PRO A 86 7.37 7.18 4.68
C PRO A 86 8.10 5.88 4.32
N LEU A 87 9.13 5.97 3.49
CA LEU A 87 9.88 4.82 2.99
C LEU A 87 11.06 4.42 3.88
N ASP A 88 11.26 5.11 5.01
CA ASP A 88 12.35 4.84 5.95
C ASP A 88 12.31 3.38 6.45
N GLY A 89 13.32 2.60 6.08
CA GLY A 89 13.44 1.19 6.46
C GLY A 89 12.60 0.21 5.63
N ILE A 90 11.93 0.67 4.57
CA ILE A 90 11.13 -0.16 3.65
C ILE A 90 11.49 0.09 2.18
N THR A 91 12.79 0.28 1.91
CA THR A 91 13.35 0.42 0.56
C THR A 91 14.17 -0.82 0.17
N GLY A 92 14.03 -1.23 -1.09
CA GLY A 92 14.90 -2.22 -1.69
C GLY A 92 16.26 -1.62 -2.03
N SER A 93 17.18 -2.44 -2.51
CA SER A 93 18.51 -1.98 -2.93
C SER A 93 18.49 -1.09 -4.17
N LYS A 94 17.40 -1.09 -4.94
CA LYS A 94 17.16 -0.22 -6.11
C LYS A 94 15.98 0.72 -5.94
N GLY A 95 14.98 0.36 -5.13
CA GLY A 95 13.79 1.19 -4.93
C GLY A 95 12.60 0.44 -4.34
N ILE A 96 11.40 0.80 -4.79
CA ILE A 96 10.13 0.22 -4.34
C ILE A 96 9.30 -0.30 -5.51
N GLU A 97 8.41 -1.25 -5.24
CA GLU A 97 7.43 -1.78 -6.18
C GLU A 97 6.02 -1.60 -5.59
N VAL A 98 5.21 -0.74 -6.18
CA VAL A 98 3.82 -0.50 -5.77
C VAL A 98 2.91 -1.49 -6.48
N ILE A 99 2.20 -2.31 -5.70
CA ILE A 99 1.46 -3.48 -6.17
C ILE A 99 -0.04 -3.23 -6.01
N GLY A 100 -0.74 -3.14 -7.13
CA GLY A 100 -2.19 -3.09 -7.22
C GLY A 100 -2.80 -4.49 -7.44
N ALA A 101 -4.08 -4.53 -7.78
CA ALA A 101 -4.79 -5.77 -8.09
C ALA A 101 -4.38 -6.36 -9.44
N TYR A 102 -4.18 -5.52 -10.45
CA TYR A 102 -3.91 -5.93 -11.83
C TYR A 102 -2.70 -5.20 -12.45
N ARG A 103 -2.09 -4.26 -11.73
CA ARG A 103 -0.87 -3.58 -12.14
C ARG A 103 0.17 -3.52 -11.03
N THR A 104 1.42 -3.36 -11.44
CA THR A 104 2.54 -3.06 -10.57
C THR A 104 3.37 -1.93 -11.17
N GLU A 105 4.01 -1.11 -10.34
CA GLU A 105 4.86 -0.01 -10.78
C GLU A 105 6.14 0.04 -9.94
N ARG A 106 7.29 0.03 -10.61
CA ARG A 106 8.60 0.15 -9.96
C ARG A 106 9.06 1.59 -9.99
N ILE A 107 9.54 2.07 -8.85
CA ILE A 107 10.10 3.41 -8.68
C ILE A 107 11.51 3.24 -8.16
N ASP A 108 12.48 3.63 -8.98
CA ASP A 108 13.89 3.67 -8.59
C ASP A 108 14.10 4.80 -7.58
N LEU A 109 14.89 4.51 -6.54
CA LEU A 109 15.29 5.49 -5.54
C LEU A 109 16.81 5.72 -5.61
N PRO A 110 17.30 6.94 -5.29
CA PRO A 110 18.73 7.27 -5.31
C PRO A 110 19.57 6.48 -4.31
#